data_AF-U2JSF4-F1
#
_entry.id   AF-U2JSF4-F1
#
_cell.length_a   1.000
_cell.length_b   1.000
_cell.length_c   1.000
_cell.angle_alpha   90.00
_cell.angle_beta   90.00
_cell.angle_gamma   90.00
#
_symmetry.space_group_name_H-M   'P 1'
#
loop_
_entity.id
_entity.type
_entity.pdbx_description
1 polymer ?
#
loop_
_entity_poly.entity_id
_entity_poly.type
_entity_poly.pdbx_seq_one_letter_code
_entity_poly.pdbx_strand_id
1 'polypeptide(L)'
;MTSLEFFSYREEYFHHFQQQYHLTEVTGRSQRELDLVSKDLIDYLRHGERALMEKHFNEREITHMEDVFQLYRKGRILRNVLLIISVGILFAAYIGKNLRILLKKTSRGFLLIWLIMALFALWVVLDFNRAFVYFHELFFTNDLWILDPKTDWMIRLLPENFFSGIVLRVGISFLIEFILIHILFSILGKEKRNEFSKND
;
A
#
# COMPACT_ATOMS: atom_id res chain seq x y z
N MET A 1 7.41 6.40 -6.40
CA MET A 1 5.99 6.12 -6.13
C MET A 1 5.89 4.65 -5.74
N THR A 2 5.21 4.32 -4.65
CA THR A 2 4.93 2.92 -4.22
C THR A 2 3.70 2.34 -4.91
N SER A 3 3.53 1.02 -4.86
CA SER A 3 2.29 0.35 -5.27
C SER A 3 1.04 0.93 -4.59
N LEU A 4 1.11 1.22 -3.28
CA LEU A 4 0.02 1.90 -2.55
C LEU A 4 -0.39 3.22 -3.22
N GLU A 5 0.55 4.15 -3.35
CA GLU A 5 0.35 5.44 -4.03
C GLU A 5 -0.15 5.27 -5.47
N PHE A 6 0.37 4.28 -6.21
CA PHE A 6 -0.04 4.04 -7.58
C PHE A 6 -1.53 3.67 -7.66
N PHE A 7 -2.01 2.76 -6.82
CA PHE A 7 -3.41 2.33 -6.83
C PHE A 7 -4.35 3.33 -6.15
N SER A 8 -3.93 3.96 -5.04
CA SER A 8 -4.76 4.93 -4.33
C SER A 8 -4.96 6.24 -5.10
N TYR A 9 -4.11 6.55 -6.08
CA TYR A 9 -4.22 7.76 -6.88
C TYR A 9 -4.78 7.54 -8.30
N ARG A 10 -5.37 6.38 -8.58
CA ARG A 10 -5.98 6.09 -9.88
C ARG A 10 -7.44 6.55 -9.93
N GLU A 11 -7.71 7.67 -10.60
CA GLU A 11 -9.07 8.12 -10.89
C GLU A 11 -9.89 7.04 -11.62
N GLU A 12 -9.28 6.31 -12.56
CA GLU A 12 -9.91 5.20 -13.28
C GLU A 12 -10.49 4.14 -12.33
N TYR A 13 -9.80 3.84 -11.23
CA TYR A 13 -10.27 2.85 -10.26
C TYR A 13 -11.51 3.35 -9.51
N PHE A 14 -11.52 4.61 -9.09
CA PHE A 14 -12.69 5.24 -8.48
C PHE A 14 -13.87 5.27 -9.44
N HIS A 15 -13.65 5.69 -10.68
CA HIS A 15 -14.70 5.77 -11.70
C HIS A 15 -15.31 4.40 -12.01
N HIS A 16 -14.47 3.37 -12.22
CA HIS A 16 -14.95 2.01 -12.44
C HIS A 16 -15.72 1.47 -11.23
N PHE A 17 -15.26 1.73 -10.02
CA PHE A 17 -15.97 1.33 -8.81
C PHE A 17 -17.34 2.01 -8.71
N GLN A 18 -17.40 3.32 -8.95
CA GLN A 18 -18.63 4.10 -8.93
C GLN A 18 -19.68 3.54 -9.89
N GLN A 19 -19.27 3.18 -11.11
CA GLN A 19 -20.15 2.55 -12.11
C GLN A 19 -20.57 1.14 -11.69
N GLN A 20 -19.62 0.29 -11.30
CA GLN A 20 -19.88 -1.10 -10.93
C GLN A 20 -20.87 -1.23 -9.77
N TYR A 21 -20.81 -0.30 -8.82
CA TYR A 21 -21.67 -0.28 -7.62
C TYR A 21 -22.82 0.73 -7.71
N HIS A 22 -23.08 1.29 -8.89
CA HIS A 22 -24.20 2.21 -9.17
C HIS A 22 -24.30 3.35 -8.15
N LEU A 23 -23.17 3.98 -7.81
CA LEU A 23 -23.13 4.96 -6.72
C LEU A 23 -23.98 6.20 -7.00
N THR A 24 -24.27 6.52 -8.26
CA THR A 24 -25.22 7.59 -8.62
C THR A 24 -26.62 7.32 -8.06
N GLU A 25 -27.07 6.07 -8.06
CA GLU A 25 -28.36 5.64 -7.52
C GLU A 25 -28.34 5.60 -5.99
N VAL A 26 -27.25 5.06 -5.41
CA VAL A 26 -27.09 4.94 -3.95
C VAL A 26 -26.99 6.30 -3.27
N THR A 27 -26.34 7.26 -3.92
CA THR A 27 -26.05 8.59 -3.35
C THR A 27 -27.01 9.67 -3.82
N GLY A 28 -27.76 9.45 -4.90
CA GLY A 28 -28.60 10.45 -5.54
C GLY A 28 -27.82 11.57 -6.24
N ARG A 29 -26.53 11.35 -6.54
CA ARG A 29 -25.63 12.33 -7.17
C ARG A 29 -25.35 12.01 -8.62
N SER A 30 -25.00 13.05 -9.38
CA SER A 30 -24.54 12.88 -10.75
C SER A 30 -23.15 12.25 -10.80
N GLN A 31 -22.85 11.52 -11.88
CA GLN A 31 -21.51 10.94 -12.10
C GLN A 31 -20.41 12.01 -12.04
N ARG A 32 -20.69 13.20 -12.58
CA ARG A 32 -19.75 14.33 -12.55
C ARG A 32 -19.43 14.79 -11.13
N GLU A 33 -20.41 14.85 -10.23
CA GLU A 33 -20.16 15.17 -8.82
C GLU A 33 -19.29 14.09 -8.16
N LEU A 34 -19.57 12.81 -8.41
CA LEU A 34 -18.80 11.70 -7.86
C LEU A 34 -17.34 11.69 -8.36
N ASP A 35 -17.12 11.97 -9.64
CA ASP A 35 -15.77 12.08 -10.22
C ASP A 35 -15.00 13.25 -9.60
N LEU A 36 -15.66 14.40 -9.38
CA LEU A 36 -15.05 15.57 -8.74
C LEU A 36 -14.65 15.30 -7.29
N VAL A 37 -15.52 14.64 -6.50
CA VAL A 37 -15.19 14.27 -5.11
C VAL A 37 -14.00 13.32 -5.07
N SER A 38 -13.97 12.31 -5.95
CA SER A 38 -12.84 11.37 -6.05
C SER A 38 -11.55 12.05 -6.43
N LYS A 39 -11.60 13.01 -7.36
CA LYS A 39 -10.43 13.80 -7.74
C LYS A 39 -9.92 14.64 -6.57
N ASP A 40 -10.79 15.36 -5.89
CA ASP A 40 -10.42 16.18 -4.73
C ASP A 40 -9.84 15.32 -3.59
N LEU A 41 -10.37 14.10 -3.37
CA LEU A 41 -9.81 13.10 -2.44
C LEU A 41 -8.39 12.66 -2.85
N ILE A 42 -8.18 12.35 -4.13
CA ILE A 42 -6.87 11.92 -4.66
C ILE A 42 -5.85 13.06 -4.53
N ASP A 43 -6.23 14.28 -4.91
CA ASP A 43 -5.39 15.47 -4.83
C ASP A 43 -5.06 15.80 -3.36
N TYR A 44 -6.03 15.63 -2.45
CA TYR A 44 -5.79 15.73 -1.01
C TYR A 44 -4.74 14.71 -0.53
N LEU A 45 -4.83 13.44 -0.90
CA LEU A 45 -3.84 12.44 -0.47
C LEU A 45 -2.42 12.74 -1.00
N ARG A 46 -2.33 13.42 -2.15
CA ARG A 46 -1.07 13.86 -2.74
C ARG A 46 -0.48 15.09 -2.03
N HIS A 47 -1.31 16.08 -1.73
CA HIS A 47 -0.85 17.42 -1.37
C HIS A 47 -1.24 17.89 0.04
N GLY A 48 -2.30 17.34 0.61
CA GLY A 48 -2.78 17.64 1.97
C GLY A 48 -3.54 18.97 2.07
N GLU A 49 -4.09 19.47 0.97
CA GLU A 49 -4.84 20.73 0.96
C GLU A 49 -6.26 20.53 1.55
N ARG A 50 -6.43 20.88 2.82
CA ARG A 50 -7.70 20.74 3.57
C ARG A 50 -8.91 21.33 2.84
N ALA A 51 -8.73 22.46 2.14
CA ALA A 51 -9.81 23.13 1.40
C ALA A 51 -10.44 22.25 0.30
N LEU A 52 -9.75 21.20 -0.18
CA LEU A 52 -10.33 20.22 -1.09
C LEU A 52 -11.40 19.35 -0.41
N MET A 53 -11.18 19.04 0.87
CA MET A 53 -12.06 18.17 1.67
C MET A 53 -13.27 18.93 2.23
N GLU A 54 -13.08 20.18 2.63
CA GLU A 54 -14.14 21.07 3.15
C GLU A 54 -15.30 21.31 2.18
N LYS A 55 -15.08 21.10 0.88
CA LYS A 55 -16.12 21.20 -0.15
C LYS A 55 -17.17 20.10 -0.06
N HIS A 56 -16.80 18.95 0.49
CA HIS A 56 -17.57 17.69 0.33
C HIS A 56 -17.90 16.99 1.64
N PHE A 57 -17.06 17.14 2.67
CA PHE A 57 -17.09 16.32 3.87
C PHE A 57 -17.30 17.16 5.13
N ASN A 58 -17.79 16.52 6.19
CA ASN A 58 -17.95 17.16 7.49
C ASN A 58 -16.62 17.19 8.29
N GLU A 59 -16.59 17.91 9.41
CA GLU A 59 -15.37 18.09 10.20
C GLU A 59 -14.77 16.76 10.70
N ARG A 60 -15.59 15.79 11.09
CA ARG A 60 -15.11 14.47 11.57
C ARG A 60 -14.35 13.73 10.47
N GLU A 61 -14.93 13.70 9.26
CA GLU A 61 -14.33 13.07 8.08
C GLU A 61 -13.04 13.78 7.65
N ILE A 62 -13.02 15.11 7.72
CA ILE A 62 -11.84 15.92 7.40
C ILE A 62 -10.72 15.63 8.38
N THR A 63 -10.98 15.66 9.69
CA THR A 63 -9.96 15.38 10.71
C THR A 63 -9.44 13.94 10.60
N HIS A 64 -10.31 12.97 10.31
CA HIS A 64 -9.85 11.61 10.02
C HIS A 64 -8.91 11.56 8.79
N MET A 65 -9.25 12.28 7.73
CA MET A 65 -8.40 12.33 6.53
C MET A 65 -7.09 13.07 6.77
N GLU A 66 -7.04 14.04 7.69
CA GLU A 66 -5.77 14.63 8.18
C GLU A 66 -4.87 13.56 8.82
N ASP A 67 -5.43 12.70 9.68
CA ASP A 67 -4.70 11.57 10.27
C ASP A 67 -4.17 10.61 9.17
N VAL A 68 -5.00 10.28 8.17
CA VAL A 68 -4.61 9.44 7.02
C VAL A 68 -3.49 10.09 6.21
N PHE A 69 -3.57 11.40 5.95
CA PHE A 69 -2.52 12.12 5.23
C PHE A 69 -1.19 12.12 6.00
N GLN A 70 -1.24 12.29 7.32
CA GLN A 70 -0.04 12.18 8.17
C GLN A 70 0.54 10.77 8.14
N LEU A 71 -0.29 9.73 8.15
CA LEU A 71 0.15 8.34 8.02
C LEU A 71 0.84 8.10 6.67
N TYR A 72 0.27 8.58 5.57
CA TYR A 72 0.88 8.54 4.24
C TYR A 72 2.24 9.27 4.22
N ARG A 73 2.33 10.45 4.83
CA ARG A 73 3.57 11.23 4.90
C ARG A 73 4.65 10.50 5.70
N LYS A 74 4.31 9.97 6.89
CA LYS A 74 5.23 9.18 7.72
C LYS A 74 5.70 7.92 6.98
N GLY A 75 4.78 7.22 6.29
CA GLY A 75 5.11 6.06 5.46
C GLY A 75 6.09 6.39 4.32
N ARG A 76 5.90 7.51 3.62
CA ARG A 76 6.85 8.00 2.59
C ARG A 76 8.24 8.26 3.15
N ILE A 77 8.32 8.93 4.29
CA ILE A 77 9.60 9.23 4.97
C ILE A 77 10.30 7.92 5.36
N LEU A 78 9.58 7.02 6.04
CA LEU A 78 10.11 5.73 6.48
C LEU A 78 10.64 4.93 5.29
N ARG A 79 9.85 4.80 4.22
CA ARG A 79 10.27 4.15 2.96
C ARG A 79 11.57 4.74 2.42
N ASN A 80 11.65 6.06 2.30
CA ASN A 80 12.82 6.73 1.73
C ASN A 80 14.07 6.50 2.60
N VAL A 81 13.94 6.58 3.92
CA VAL A 81 15.02 6.29 4.86
C VAL A 81 15.49 4.83 4.74
N LEU A 82 14.56 3.88 4.72
CA LEU A 82 14.88 2.46 4.56
C LEU A 82 15.53 2.15 3.21
N LEU A 83 15.11 2.82 2.13
CA LEU A 83 15.73 2.70 0.82
C LEU A 83 17.18 3.20 0.84
N ILE A 84 17.43 4.38 1.43
CA ILE A 84 18.79 4.94 1.57
C ILE A 84 19.68 3.98 2.38
N ILE A 85 19.19 3.46 3.51
CA ILE A 85 19.92 2.49 4.33
C ILE A 85 20.21 1.22 3.52
N SER A 86 19.23 0.69 2.80
CA SER A 86 19.38 -0.52 2.00
C SER A 86 20.43 -0.36 0.89
N VAL A 87 20.40 0.77 0.19
CA VAL A 87 21.42 1.12 -0.83
C VAL A 87 22.80 1.27 -0.20
N GLY A 88 22.89 1.93 0.96
CA GLY A 88 24.14 2.09 1.71
C GLY A 88 24.76 0.75 2.12
N ILE A 89 23.95 -0.19 2.62
CA ILE A 89 24.39 -1.55 2.97
C ILE A 89 24.89 -2.30 1.73
N LEU A 90 24.16 -2.23 0.62
CA LEU A 90 24.56 -2.88 -0.63
C LEU A 90 25.88 -2.29 -1.17
N PHE A 91 26.04 -0.97 -1.11
CA PHE A 91 27.25 -0.28 -1.54
C PHE A 91 28.46 -0.62 -0.66
N ALA A 92 28.29 -0.63 0.67
CA ALA A 92 29.35 -1.05 1.59
C ALA A 92 29.77 -2.51 1.36
N ALA A 93 28.80 -3.40 1.13
CA ALA A 93 29.08 -4.81 0.81
C ALA A 93 29.77 -4.98 -0.54
N TYR A 94 29.48 -4.12 -1.52
CA TYR A 94 30.16 -4.08 -2.80
C TYR A 94 31.63 -3.68 -2.64
N ILE A 95 31.92 -2.56 -1.97
CA ILE A 95 33.30 -2.10 -1.70
C ILE A 95 34.07 -3.15 -0.90
N GLY A 96 33.44 -3.73 0.12
CA GLY A 96 34.04 -4.76 0.96
C GLY A 96 34.16 -6.14 0.29
N LYS A 97 33.82 -6.28 -1.00
CA LYS A 97 33.81 -7.55 -1.76
C LYS A 97 32.98 -8.67 -1.13
N ASN A 98 32.05 -8.33 -0.24
CA ASN A 98 31.17 -9.24 0.50
C ASN A 98 29.76 -9.31 -0.10
N LEU A 99 29.49 -8.58 -1.19
CA LEU A 99 28.16 -8.45 -1.80
C LEU A 99 27.50 -9.80 -2.05
N ARG A 100 28.23 -10.78 -2.62
CA ARG A 100 27.68 -12.11 -2.89
C ARG A 100 27.24 -12.84 -1.60
N ILE A 101 28.05 -12.74 -0.54
CA ILE A 101 27.74 -13.36 0.76
C ILE A 101 26.49 -12.72 1.35
N LEU A 102 26.39 -11.38 1.28
CA LEU A 102 25.21 -10.63 1.72
C LEU A 102 23.97 -11.12 0.96
N LEU A 103 23.98 -11.09 -0.38
CA LEU A 103 22.85 -11.50 -1.21
C LEU A 103 22.39 -12.93 -0.92
N LYS A 104 23.33 -13.87 -0.75
CA LYS A 104 23.04 -15.27 -0.40
C LYS A 104 22.39 -15.39 0.98
N LYS A 105 22.90 -14.68 1.99
CA LYS A 105 22.32 -14.67 3.34
C LYS A 105 20.93 -14.03 3.34
N THR A 106 20.78 -12.90 2.66
CA THR A 106 19.48 -12.21 2.56
C THR A 106 18.48 -13.12 1.87
N SER A 107 18.80 -13.73 0.72
CA SER A 107 17.92 -14.67 0.01
C SER A 107 17.41 -15.81 0.91
N ARG A 108 18.25 -16.38 1.79
CA ARG A 108 17.77 -17.38 2.77
C ARG A 108 16.77 -16.81 3.77
N GLY A 109 16.96 -15.56 4.18
CA GLY A 109 16.04 -14.84 5.07
C GLY A 109 14.66 -14.56 4.45
N PHE A 110 14.53 -14.57 3.11
CA PHE A 110 13.23 -14.35 2.46
C PHE A 110 12.20 -15.41 2.86
N LEU A 111 12.59 -16.64 3.20
CA LEU A 111 11.64 -17.71 3.56
C LEU A 111 10.77 -17.36 4.77
N LEU A 112 11.34 -16.71 5.79
CA LEU A 112 10.56 -16.27 6.95
C LEU A 112 9.59 -15.15 6.57
N ILE A 113 10.06 -14.21 5.74
CA ILE A 113 9.23 -13.10 5.25
C ILE A 113 8.07 -13.64 4.40
N TRP A 114 8.34 -14.64 3.56
CA TRP A 114 7.33 -15.34 2.77
C TRP A 114 6.22 -15.92 3.64
N LEU A 115 6.60 -16.60 4.73
CA LEU A 115 5.63 -17.15 5.68
C LEU A 115 4.79 -16.07 6.34
N ILE A 116 5.43 -15.01 6.85
CA ILE A 116 4.71 -13.89 7.50
C ILE A 116 3.75 -13.22 6.53
N MET A 117 4.19 -12.94 5.31
CA MET A 117 3.35 -12.35 4.26
C MET A 117 2.17 -13.24 3.90
N ALA A 118 2.39 -14.55 3.76
CA ALA A 118 1.32 -15.49 3.43
C ALA A 118 0.27 -15.57 4.55
N LEU A 119 0.70 -15.63 5.80
CA LEU A 119 -0.21 -15.64 6.95
C LEU A 119 -0.99 -14.32 7.07
N PHE A 120 -0.32 -13.19 6.88
CA PHE A 120 -0.97 -11.88 6.90
C PHE A 120 -1.97 -11.72 5.76
N ALA A 121 -1.60 -12.09 4.53
CA ALA A 121 -2.50 -12.05 3.38
C ALA A 121 -3.70 -12.97 3.59
N LEU A 122 -3.49 -14.19 4.11
CA LEU A 122 -4.57 -15.12 4.44
C LEU A 122 -5.54 -14.50 5.45
N TRP A 123 -5.03 -13.87 6.52
CA TRP A 123 -5.87 -13.23 7.51
C TRP A 123 -6.73 -12.10 6.91
N VAL A 124 -6.12 -11.21 6.11
CA VAL A 124 -6.82 -10.11 5.43
C VAL A 124 -7.91 -10.62 4.48
N VAL A 125 -7.67 -11.74 3.79
CA VAL A 125 -8.65 -12.34 2.87
C VAL A 125 -9.79 -13.02 3.62
N LEU A 126 -9.53 -13.66 4.76
CA LEU A 126 -10.53 -14.37 5.55
C LEU A 126 -11.45 -13.41 6.31
N ASP A 127 -10.93 -12.29 6.81
CA ASP A 127 -11.68 -11.35 7.65
C ASP A 127 -11.16 -9.92 7.45
N PHE A 128 -11.51 -9.35 6.29
CA PHE A 128 -11.09 -8.00 5.94
C PHE A 128 -11.60 -6.97 6.95
N ASN A 129 -12.82 -7.12 7.44
CA ASN A 129 -13.42 -6.19 8.39
C ASN A 129 -12.60 -6.12 9.70
N ARG A 130 -12.25 -7.27 10.29
CA ARG A 130 -11.36 -7.26 11.45
C ARG A 130 -9.99 -6.69 11.12
N ALA A 131 -9.38 -7.07 9.99
CA ALA A 131 -8.09 -6.52 9.59
C ALA A 131 -8.13 -4.99 9.44
N PHE A 132 -9.23 -4.46 8.91
CA PHE A 132 -9.48 -3.02 8.77
C PHE A 132 -9.58 -2.35 10.15
N VAL A 133 -10.33 -2.91 11.09
CA VAL A 133 -10.44 -2.39 12.46
C VAL A 133 -9.08 -2.39 13.16
N TYR A 134 -8.37 -3.52 13.16
CA TYR A 134 -7.04 -3.61 13.78
C TYR A 134 -6.03 -2.63 13.18
N PHE A 135 -6.09 -2.39 11.86
CA PHE A 135 -5.26 -1.38 11.22
C PHE A 135 -5.54 0.01 11.80
N HIS A 136 -6.82 0.38 11.96
CA HIS A 136 -7.18 1.69 12.49
C HIS A 136 -6.80 1.83 13.97
N GLU A 137 -7.02 0.81 14.78
CA GLU A 137 -6.60 0.81 16.20
C GLU A 137 -5.07 0.89 16.37
N LEU A 138 -4.31 0.33 15.41
CA LEU A 138 -2.85 0.38 15.44
C LEU A 138 -2.30 1.77 15.12
N PHE A 139 -2.92 2.49 14.18
CA PHE A 139 -2.39 3.75 13.65
C PHE A 139 -3.08 5.00 14.20
N PHE A 140 -4.29 4.88 14.73
CA PHE A 140 -5.10 5.98 15.24
C PHE A 140 -5.46 5.74 16.71
N THR A 141 -5.35 6.79 17.51
CA THR A 141 -5.64 6.76 18.96
C THR A 141 -7.00 7.37 19.30
N ASN A 142 -7.79 7.69 18.28
CA ASN A 142 -9.09 8.34 18.36
C ASN A 142 -10.14 7.48 17.60
N ASP A 143 -11.40 7.88 17.69
CA ASP A 143 -12.52 7.19 17.05
C ASP A 143 -12.95 7.80 15.72
N LEU A 144 -12.25 8.82 15.19
CA LEU A 144 -12.72 9.63 14.04
C LEU A 144 -12.93 8.82 12.76
N TRP A 145 -12.25 7.68 12.66
CA TRP A 145 -12.38 6.73 11.55
C TRP A 145 -13.66 5.87 11.60
N ILE A 146 -14.36 5.84 12.74
CA ILE A 146 -15.66 5.16 12.88
C ILE A 146 -16.73 6.11 12.34
N LEU A 147 -17.13 5.88 11.09
CA LEU A 147 -18.09 6.73 10.38
C LEU A 147 -19.50 6.13 10.38
N ASP A 148 -20.51 6.96 10.60
CA ASP A 148 -21.93 6.60 10.52
C ASP A 148 -22.46 6.85 9.09
N PRO A 149 -22.88 5.82 8.34
CA PRO A 149 -23.42 5.98 6.98
C PRO A 149 -24.62 6.93 6.85
N LYS A 150 -25.30 7.26 7.95
CA LYS A 150 -26.41 8.22 7.96
C LYS A 150 -25.96 9.67 7.92
N THR A 151 -24.79 9.98 8.48
CA THR A 151 -24.29 11.35 8.66
C THR A 151 -23.01 11.61 7.89
N ASP A 152 -22.16 10.59 7.73
CA ASP A 152 -20.88 10.65 7.07
C ASP A 152 -21.01 10.20 5.61
N TRP A 153 -20.50 11.01 4.70
CA TRP A 153 -20.61 10.81 3.26
C TRP A 153 -19.53 9.85 2.73
N MET A 154 -18.32 9.94 3.25
CA MET A 154 -17.13 9.22 2.83
C MET A 154 -17.32 7.70 2.88
N ILE A 155 -17.96 7.16 3.92
CA ILE A 155 -18.20 5.72 4.05
C ILE A 155 -19.18 5.17 3.00
N ARG A 156 -20.04 6.03 2.42
CA ARG A 156 -20.93 5.68 1.31
C ARG A 156 -20.20 5.70 -0.04
N LEU A 157 -19.15 6.52 -0.18
CA LEU A 157 -18.31 6.57 -1.38
C LEU A 157 -17.24 5.47 -1.40
N LEU A 158 -16.65 5.19 -0.24
CA LEU A 158 -15.53 4.29 -0.06
C LEU A 158 -15.92 3.17 0.91
N PRO A 159 -16.90 2.31 0.56
CA PRO A 159 -17.30 1.21 1.42
C PRO A 159 -16.22 0.13 1.47
N GLU A 160 -16.43 -0.89 2.30
CA GLU A 160 -15.47 -2.00 2.50
C GLU A 160 -14.93 -2.60 1.19
N ASN A 161 -15.81 -2.85 0.20
CA ASN A 161 -15.45 -3.39 -1.11
C ASN A 161 -14.46 -2.53 -1.91
N PHE A 162 -14.50 -1.21 -1.70
CA PHE A 162 -13.55 -0.28 -2.32
C PHE A 162 -12.16 -0.49 -1.71
N PHE A 163 -12.06 -0.47 -0.38
CA PHE A 163 -10.77 -0.62 0.31
C PHE A 163 -10.18 -2.02 0.14
N SER A 164 -10.97 -3.08 0.21
CA SER A 164 -10.49 -4.45 0.00
C SER A 164 -9.96 -4.64 -1.43
N GLY A 165 -10.59 -3.99 -2.42
CA GLY A 165 -10.11 -3.95 -3.79
C GLY A 165 -8.75 -3.25 -3.95
N ILE A 166 -8.52 -2.13 -3.28
CA ILE A 166 -7.20 -1.46 -3.26
C ILE A 166 -6.16 -2.36 -2.57
N VAL A 167 -6.47 -2.85 -1.37
CA VAL A 167 -5.54 -3.68 -0.58
C VAL A 167 -5.12 -4.93 -1.34
N LEU A 168 -6.04 -5.59 -2.05
CA LEU A 168 -5.73 -6.74 -2.90
C LEU A 168 -4.76 -6.38 -4.03
N ARG A 169 -5.00 -5.27 -4.74
CA ARG A 169 -4.13 -4.82 -5.84
C ARG A 169 -2.73 -4.45 -5.36
N VAL A 170 -2.66 -3.73 -4.24
CA VAL A 170 -1.39 -3.40 -3.58
C VAL A 170 -0.67 -4.67 -3.15
N GLY A 171 -1.37 -5.62 -2.53
CA GLY A 171 -0.83 -6.90 -2.08
C GLY A 171 -0.26 -7.73 -3.24
N ILE A 172 -0.98 -7.82 -4.37
CA ILE A 172 -0.50 -8.53 -5.56
C ILE A 172 0.73 -7.84 -6.17
N SER A 173 0.72 -6.51 -6.32
CA SER A 173 1.89 -5.77 -6.84
C SER A 173 3.11 -5.97 -5.96
N PHE A 174 2.93 -5.83 -4.64
CA PHE A 174 3.99 -6.03 -3.67
C PHE A 174 4.53 -7.47 -3.71
N LEU A 175 3.65 -8.46 -3.84
CA LEU A 175 4.02 -9.86 -4.01
C LEU A 175 4.92 -10.07 -5.23
N ILE A 176 4.54 -9.50 -6.39
CA ILE A 176 5.31 -9.59 -7.63
C ILE A 176 6.68 -8.94 -7.47
N GLU A 177 6.73 -7.70 -6.96
CA GLU A 177 7.98 -6.97 -6.70
C GLU A 177 8.91 -7.76 -5.77
N PHE A 178 8.36 -8.36 -4.71
CA PHE A 178 9.10 -9.16 -3.75
C PHE A 178 9.66 -10.45 -4.36
N ILE A 179 8.89 -11.15 -5.21
CA ILE A 179 9.37 -12.32 -5.99
C ILE A 179 10.54 -11.92 -6.89
N LEU A 180 10.41 -10.83 -7.63
CA LEU A 180 11.44 -10.37 -8.56
C LEU A 180 12.75 -10.05 -7.83
N ILE A 181 12.67 -9.34 -6.70
CA ILE A 181 13.84 -9.05 -5.85
C ILE A 181 14.45 -10.34 -5.30
N HIS A 182 13.62 -11.28 -4.83
CA HIS A 182 14.10 -12.56 -4.30
C HIS A 182 14.85 -13.37 -5.36
N ILE A 183 14.29 -13.48 -6.56
CA ILE A 183 14.90 -14.16 -7.70
C ILE A 183 16.23 -13.50 -8.06
N LEU A 184 16.25 -12.17 -8.15
CA LEU A 184 17.46 -11.40 -8.44
C LEU A 184 18.57 -11.69 -7.43
N PHE A 185 18.26 -11.63 -6.13
CA PHE A 185 19.23 -11.88 -5.06
C PHE A 185 19.72 -13.33 -5.08
N SER A 186 18.82 -14.27 -5.37
CA SER A 186 19.14 -15.70 -5.48
C SER A 186 20.08 -15.98 -6.66
N ILE A 187 19.86 -15.35 -7.82
CA ILE A 187 20.71 -15.51 -9.00
C ILE A 187 22.09 -14.90 -8.77
N LEU A 188 22.15 -13.65 -8.30
CA LEU A 188 23.41 -12.93 -8.05
C LEU A 188 24.22 -13.54 -6.90
N GLY A 189 23.54 -14.16 -5.92
CA GLY A 189 24.14 -14.82 -4.77
C GLY A 189 24.71 -16.22 -5.04
N LYS A 190 24.41 -16.86 -6.18
CA LYS A 190 24.95 -18.17 -6.55
C LYS A 190 26.46 -18.08 -6.88
N GLU A 191 27.20 -19.12 -6.49
CA GLU A 191 28.58 -19.32 -6.96
C GLU A 191 28.58 -19.73 -8.43
N LYS A 192 29.54 -19.22 -9.22
CA LYS A 192 29.86 -19.85 -10.50
C LYS A 192 30.37 -21.24 -10.16
N ARG A 193 29.66 -22.30 -10.54
CA ARG A 193 30.26 -23.62 -10.64
C ARG A 193 31.39 -23.50 -11.66
N ASN A 194 32.64 -23.60 -11.23
CA ASN A 194 33.74 -23.78 -12.17
C ASN A 194 33.55 -25.18 -12.79
N GLU A 195 33.24 -25.23 -14.07
CA GLU A 195 33.18 -26.46 -14.87
C GLU A 195 34.60 -27.01 -15.17
N PHE A 196 35.42 -27.20 -14.13
CA PHE A 196 36.81 -27.64 -14.26
C PHE A 196 37.16 -28.83 -13.34
N SER A 197 36.21 -29.74 -13.11
CA SER A 197 36.53 -31.05 -12.48
C SER A 197 35.97 -32.24 -13.27
N LYS A 198 35.85 -32.10 -14.59
CA LYS A 198 35.70 -33.24 -15.51
C LYS A 198 36.93 -33.28 -16.41
N ASN A 199 38.03 -33.74 -15.85
CA ASN A 199 39.17 -34.37 -16.51
C ASN A 199 40.24 -34.52 -15.43
N ASP A 200 40.14 -35.62 -14.68
CA ASP A 200 41.25 -36.39 -14.10
C ASP A 200 40.70 -37.75 -13.68
#